data_AF-A0A090L2F7-F1
#
_entry.id   AF-A0A090L2F7-F1
#
_cell.length_a   1.000
_cell.length_b   1.000
_cell.length_c   1.000
_cell.angle_alpha   90.00
_cell.angle_beta   90.00
_cell.angle_gamma   90.00
#
_symmetry.space_group_name_H-M   'P 1'
#
loop_
_entity.id
_entity.type
_entity.pdbx_description
1 polymer ?
#
loop_
_entity_poly.entity_id
_entity_poly.type
_entity_poly.pdbx_seq_one_letter_code
_entity_poly.pdbx_strand_id
1 'polypeptide(L)'
;MNFLLKASRFKKNFILRNGCHTSINEKIMIDTKLNPRHKNIAEGKINPIQYDWEKEVSVLRERFGTYGLASNVNLSQLWPTIEEIQEIQACNLYSPYKEVLEAAKKCEEEKQKELENKLKEVEENDKKYSETTVQN
;
A
#
# COMPACT_ATOMS: atom_id res chain seq x y z
N MET A 1 69.85 -22.30 -21.47
CA MET A 1 70.42 -22.33 -20.11
C MET A 1 69.30 -22.07 -19.12
N ASN A 2 68.99 -23.06 -18.30
CA ASN A 2 68.10 -22.94 -17.15
C ASN A 2 68.68 -21.96 -16.14
N PHE A 3 67.84 -21.13 -15.50
CA PHE A 3 67.83 -21.01 -14.04
C PHE A 3 66.43 -20.63 -13.57
N LEU A 4 65.70 -21.67 -13.15
CA LEU A 4 64.58 -21.60 -12.22
C LEU A 4 65.08 -21.04 -10.88
N LEU A 5 64.43 -20.00 -10.36
CA LEU A 5 64.41 -19.73 -8.92
C LEU A 5 62.97 -19.45 -8.47
N LYS A 6 62.34 -20.54 -8.01
CA LYS A 6 61.22 -20.53 -7.07
C LYS A 6 61.71 -19.91 -5.76
N ALA A 7 61.12 -18.80 -5.34
CA ALA A 7 61.22 -18.35 -3.95
C ALA A 7 60.01 -18.88 -3.18
N SER A 8 60.22 -19.97 -2.45
CA SER A 8 59.30 -20.56 -1.49
C SER A 8 59.46 -19.92 -0.11
N ARG A 9 58.32 -19.54 0.49
CA ARG A 9 57.98 -19.57 1.93
C ARG A 9 59.02 -19.03 2.93
N PHE A 10 58.65 -17.98 3.66
CA PHE A 10 58.80 -17.98 5.13
C PHE A 10 57.72 -17.13 5.79
N LYS A 11 56.88 -17.79 6.60
CA LYS A 11 55.89 -17.19 7.50
C LYS A 11 56.63 -16.40 8.58
N LYS A 12 56.20 -15.19 8.90
CA LYS A 12 56.39 -14.61 10.22
C LYS A 12 55.02 -14.33 10.83
N ASN A 13 54.67 -15.20 11.77
CA ASN A 13 53.53 -15.06 12.66
C ASN A 13 53.72 -13.78 13.47
N PHE A 14 52.83 -12.80 13.30
CA PHE A 14 52.72 -11.71 14.26
C PHE A 14 51.63 -12.10 15.26
N ILE A 15 52.05 -12.69 16.37
CA ILE A 15 51.19 -12.94 17.53
C ILE A 15 51.37 -11.75 18.45
N LEU A 16 50.41 -10.84 18.46
CA LEU A 16 50.14 -10.00 19.62
C LEU A 16 48.79 -10.44 20.17
N ARG A 17 48.86 -11.40 21.11
CA ARG A 17 47.79 -11.60 22.08
C ARG A 17 47.85 -10.44 23.05
N ASN A 18 46.70 -9.80 23.29
CA ASN A 18 46.15 -9.58 24.61
C ASN A 18 44.79 -8.87 24.47
N GLY A 19 43.73 -9.66 24.58
CA GLY A 19 42.34 -9.19 24.61
C GLY A 19 41.43 -10.36 24.95
N CYS A 20 40.90 -10.35 26.17
CA CYS A 20 39.79 -11.13 26.74
C CYS A 20 39.39 -12.45 26.05
N HIS A 21 39.56 -13.56 26.78
CA HIS A 21 39.00 -14.87 26.46
C HIS A 21 37.47 -14.85 26.68
N THR A 22 36.71 -14.35 25.71
CA THR A 22 35.40 -14.94 25.44
C THR A 22 35.63 -15.90 24.29
N SER A 23 35.54 -17.20 24.57
CA SER A 23 35.51 -18.20 23.51
C SER A 23 34.27 -17.95 22.67
N ILE A 24 34.42 -17.12 21.64
CA ILE A 24 33.53 -17.07 20.50
C ILE A 24 33.53 -18.50 20.01
N ASN A 25 32.42 -19.23 20.23
CA ASN A 25 32.15 -20.45 19.49
C ASN A 25 32.31 -20.08 18.03
N GLU A 26 33.43 -20.44 17.42
CA GLU A 26 33.61 -20.34 15.97
C GLU A 26 32.44 -21.13 15.38
N LYS A 27 31.44 -20.40 14.85
CA LYS A 27 30.27 -21.02 14.24
C LYS A 27 30.81 -21.87 13.10
N ILE A 28 30.78 -23.19 13.28
CA ILE A 28 31.06 -24.15 12.23
C ILE A 28 29.93 -23.97 11.20
N MET A 29 30.17 -23.11 10.21
CA MET A 29 29.28 -22.91 9.09
C MET A 29 29.44 -24.13 8.20
N ILE A 30 28.55 -25.10 8.35
CA ILE A 30 28.56 -26.29 7.49
C ILE A 30 28.05 -25.85 6.12
N ASP A 31 28.94 -25.78 5.13
CA ASP A 31 28.59 -25.51 3.73
C ASP A 31 27.87 -26.73 3.14
N THR A 32 26.57 -26.79 3.42
CA THR A 32 25.65 -27.78 2.87
C THR A 32 24.84 -27.17 1.72
N LYS A 33 24.42 -28.00 0.76
CA LYS A 33 23.42 -27.63 -0.26
C LYS A 33 21.98 -27.62 0.28
N LEU A 34 21.81 -27.59 1.60
CA LEU A 34 20.49 -27.63 2.23
C LEU A 34 19.78 -26.28 2.06
N ASN A 35 18.46 -26.33 1.85
CA ASN A 35 17.58 -25.15 1.91
C ASN A 35 17.78 -24.42 3.25
N PRO A 36 17.70 -23.08 3.36
CA PRO A 36 18.03 -22.33 4.58
C PRO A 36 17.24 -22.81 5.81
N ARG A 37 16.00 -23.25 5.61
CA ARG A 37 15.17 -23.86 6.67
C ARG A 37 15.80 -25.14 7.24
N HIS A 38 16.30 -26.02 6.37
CA HIS A 38 16.96 -27.26 6.79
C HIS A 38 18.34 -26.99 7.37
N LYS A 39 19.04 -25.96 6.86
CA LYS A 39 20.31 -25.49 7.43
C LYS A 39 20.12 -24.96 8.86
N ASN A 40 19.09 -24.15 9.09
CA ASN A 40 18.75 -23.66 10.42
C ASN A 40 18.41 -24.80 11.40
N ILE A 41 17.64 -25.81 10.96
CA ILE A 41 17.31 -26.99 11.79
C ILE A 41 18.59 -27.76 12.14
N ALA A 42 19.47 -28.00 11.17
CA ALA A 42 20.74 -28.71 11.38
C ALA A 42 21.68 -27.95 12.33
N GLU A 43 21.64 -26.62 12.29
CA GLU A 43 22.39 -25.73 13.20
C GLU A 43 21.71 -25.54 14.57
N GLY A 44 20.54 -26.17 14.80
CA GLY A 44 19.77 -26.02 16.04
C GLY A 44 19.10 -24.65 16.23
N LYS A 45 18.98 -23.85 15.16
CA LYS A 45 18.30 -22.55 15.17
C LYS A 45 16.78 -22.74 15.04
N ILE A 46 16.03 -21.93 15.77
CA ILE A 46 14.58 -21.83 15.59
C ILE A 46 14.34 -21.16 14.24
N ASN A 47 13.63 -21.85 13.35
CA ASN A 47 13.20 -21.25 12.11
C ASN A 47 12.26 -20.08 12.41
N PRO A 48 12.45 -18.89 11.80
CA PRO A 48 11.50 -17.81 11.96
C PRO A 48 10.13 -18.31 11.47
N ILE A 49 9.15 -18.30 12.37
CA ILE A 49 7.75 -18.52 11.99
C ILE A 49 7.35 -17.26 11.25
N GLN A 50 7.18 -17.37 9.93
CA GLN A 50 6.67 -16.27 9.13
C GLN A 50 5.16 -16.47 9.00
N TYR A 51 4.40 -15.60 9.62
CA TYR A 51 2.96 -15.60 9.43
C TYR A 51 2.60 -14.83 8.16
N ASP A 52 1.56 -15.26 7.45
CA ASP A 52 1.19 -14.59 6.20
C ASP A 52 0.70 -13.15 6.43
N TRP A 53 0.10 -12.86 7.58
CA TRP A 53 -0.30 -11.50 7.95
C TRP A 53 0.89 -10.53 8.09
N GLU A 54 2.10 -11.02 8.43
CA GLU A 54 3.31 -10.18 8.52
C GLU A 54 3.75 -9.63 7.16
N LYS A 55 3.28 -10.25 6.07
CA LYS A 55 3.55 -9.83 4.68
C LYS A 55 2.52 -8.84 4.17
N GLU A 56 1.40 -8.64 4.88
CA GLU A 56 0.36 -7.71 4.46
C GLU A 56 0.87 -6.27 4.45
N VAL A 57 0.40 -5.50 3.46
CA VAL A 57 0.82 -4.10 3.27
C VAL A 57 0.45 -3.23 4.48
N SER A 58 -0.67 -3.53 5.15
CA SER A 58 -1.12 -2.87 6.39
C SER A 58 -0.07 -2.94 7.49
N VAL A 59 0.44 -4.15 7.76
CA VAL A 59 1.42 -4.43 8.80
C VAL A 59 2.79 -3.86 8.44
N LEU A 60 3.17 -3.94 7.17
CA LEU A 60 4.39 -3.30 6.68
C LEU A 60 4.36 -1.77 6.85
N ARG A 61 3.21 -1.14 6.58
CA ARG A 61 3.00 0.30 6.82
C ARG A 61 3.07 0.64 8.31
N GLU A 62 2.48 -0.17 9.19
CA GLU A 62 2.53 0.04 10.64
C GLU A 62 3.97 -0.07 11.17
N ARG A 63 4.72 -1.09 10.72
CA ARG A 63 6.13 -1.27 11.08
C ARG A 63 6.99 -0.11 10.60
N PHE A 64 6.77 0.37 9.38
CA PHE A 64 7.46 1.55 8.87
C PHE A 64 7.08 2.81 9.65
N GLY A 65 5.81 2.99 10.03
CA GLY A 65 5.36 4.10 10.87
C GLY A 65 6.00 4.10 12.26
N THR A 66 6.21 2.91 12.84
CA THR A 66 6.77 2.76 14.19
C THR A 66 8.29 2.92 14.21
N TYR A 67 9.00 2.27 13.28
CA TYR A 67 10.46 2.16 13.31
C TYR A 67 11.17 2.97 12.21
N GLY A 68 10.42 3.59 11.30
CA GLY A 68 10.97 4.35 10.18
C GLY A 68 11.91 3.51 9.30
N LEU A 69 13.02 4.11 8.89
CA LEU A 69 14.03 3.47 8.05
C LEU A 69 14.73 2.28 8.72
N ALA A 70 14.73 2.20 10.05
CA ALA A 70 15.31 1.07 10.78
C ALA A 70 14.49 -0.23 10.59
N SER A 71 13.25 -0.13 10.11
CA SER A 71 12.40 -1.28 9.80
C SER A 71 12.88 -2.13 8.61
N ASN A 72 13.76 -1.57 7.76
CA ASN A 72 14.23 -2.19 6.51
C ASN A 72 13.09 -2.66 5.59
N VAL A 73 11.94 -1.97 5.62
CA VAL A 73 10.81 -2.24 4.73
C VAL A 73 11.03 -1.56 3.39
N ASN A 74 10.73 -2.26 2.29
CA ASN A 74 10.81 -1.69 0.95
C ASN A 74 9.73 -0.62 0.74
N LEU A 75 10.15 0.62 0.55
CA LEU A 75 9.27 1.78 0.39
C LEU A 75 8.32 1.66 -0.81
N SER A 76 8.75 1.02 -1.90
CA SER A 76 7.92 0.84 -3.11
C SER A 76 6.68 -0.01 -2.84
N GLN A 77 6.75 -0.94 -1.88
CA GLN A 77 5.65 -1.83 -1.51
C GLN A 77 4.61 -1.13 -0.62
N LEU A 78 4.96 0.00 -0.02
CA LEU A 78 4.05 0.75 0.85
C LEU A 78 3.03 1.57 0.05
N TRP A 79 3.38 1.96 -1.17
CA TRP A 79 2.48 2.70 -2.05
C TRP A 79 1.53 1.74 -2.77
N PRO A 80 0.28 2.16 -3.03
CA PRO A 80 -0.64 1.36 -3.81
C PRO A 80 -0.13 1.13 -5.22
N THR A 81 -0.48 -0.02 -5.79
CA THR A 81 -0.12 -0.36 -7.17
C THR A 81 -0.99 0.41 -8.17
N ILE A 82 -0.56 0.45 -9.43
CA ILE A 82 -1.35 1.10 -10.50
C ILE A 82 -2.72 0.42 -10.64
N GLU A 83 -2.76 -0.90 -10.50
CA GLU A 83 -3.99 -1.70 -10.56
C GLU A 83 -4.94 -1.31 -9.41
N GLU A 84 -4.45 -1.25 -8.17
CA GLU A 84 -5.24 -0.80 -7.02
C GLU A 84 -5.76 0.63 -7.19
N ILE A 85 -4.94 1.54 -7.73
CA ILE A 85 -5.36 2.92 -8.00
C ILE A 85 -6.50 2.95 -9.04
N GLN A 86 -6.41 2.14 -10.10
CA GLN A 86 -7.44 2.05 -11.12
C GLN A 86 -8.74 1.46 -10.57
N GLU A 87 -8.66 0.44 -9.71
CA GLU A 87 -9.81 -0.12 -9.02
C GLU A 87 -10.50 0.91 -8.13
N ILE A 88 -9.73 1.68 -7.34
CA ILE A 88 -10.26 2.74 -6.48
C ILE A 88 -10.95 3.82 -7.32
N GLN A 89 -10.36 4.21 -8.45
CA GLN A 89 -10.96 5.19 -9.37
C GLN A 89 -12.24 4.63 -10.02
N ALA A 90 -12.25 3.36 -10.41
CA ALA A 90 -13.40 2.71 -11.03
C ALA A 90 -14.62 2.62 -10.11
N CYS A 91 -14.41 2.54 -8.79
CA CYS A 91 -15.50 2.57 -7.82
C CYS A 91 -16.31 3.88 -7.87
N ASN A 92 -15.78 4.98 -8.43
CA ASN A 92 -16.47 6.25 -8.65
C ASN A 92 -17.25 6.78 -7.41
N LEU A 93 -16.72 6.55 -6.20
CA LEU A 93 -17.36 7.03 -4.96
C LEU A 93 -17.46 8.55 -4.90
N TYR A 94 -16.54 9.25 -5.56
CA TYR A 94 -16.45 10.70 -5.55
C TYR A 94 -16.54 11.25 -6.96
N SER A 95 -17.42 12.24 -7.15
CA SER A 95 -17.55 12.97 -8.41
C SER A 95 -16.79 14.30 -8.33
N PRO A 96 -16.26 14.80 -9.46
CA PRO A 96 -15.59 16.09 -9.48
C PRO A 96 -16.58 17.22 -9.24
N TYR A 97 -16.16 18.20 -8.45
CA TYR A 97 -17.01 19.30 -7.98
C TYR A 97 -17.77 20.04 -9.09
N LYS A 98 -17.11 20.29 -10.24
CA LYS A 98 -17.71 21.03 -11.35
C LYS A 98 -18.92 20.33 -11.93
N GLU A 99 -18.83 19.01 -12.14
CA GLU A 99 -19.91 18.21 -12.70
C GLU A 99 -21.11 18.16 -11.75
N VAL A 100 -20.85 18.01 -10.44
CA VAL A 100 -21.90 18.02 -9.41
C VAL A 100 -22.60 19.37 -9.35
N LEU A 101 -21.86 20.47 -9.45
CA LEU A 101 -22.42 21.83 -9.44
C LEU A 101 -23.32 22.07 -10.67
N GLU A 102 -22.88 21.65 -11.85
CA GLU A 102 -23.67 21.77 -13.07
C GLU A 102 -24.94 20.91 -13.03
N ALA A 103 -24.83 19.68 -12.52
CA ALA A 103 -25.98 18.81 -12.31
C ALA A 103 -26.99 19.42 -11.31
N ALA A 104 -26.50 19.99 -10.21
CA ALA A 104 -27.36 20.65 -9.22
C ALA A 104 -28.14 21.83 -9.83
N LYS A 105 -27.47 22.69 -10.60
CA LYS A 105 -28.13 23.81 -11.29
C LYS A 105 -29.20 23.35 -12.27
N LYS A 106 -28.92 22.30 -13.06
CA LYS A 106 -29.92 21.73 -13.98
C LYS A 106 -31.14 21.19 -13.24
N CYS A 107 -30.93 20.48 -12.13
CA CYS A 107 -32.04 20.02 -11.29
C CYS A 107 -32.85 21.17 -10.70
N GLU A 108 -32.21 22.30 -10.33
CA GLU A 108 -32.93 23.49 -9.86
C GLU A 108 -33.78 24.12 -10.96
N GLU A 109 -33.22 24.28 -12.17
CA GLU A 109 -33.93 24.81 -13.32
C GLU A 109 -35.13 23.94 -13.73
N GLU A 110 -34.98 22.61 -13.70
CA GLU A 110 -36.07 21.67 -13.97
C GLU A 110 -37.19 21.81 -12.95
N LYS A 111 -36.85 21.86 -11.65
CA LYS A 111 -37.83 22.08 -10.58
C LYS A 111 -38.56 23.41 -10.73
N GLN A 112 -37.86 24.48 -11.10
CA GLN A 112 -38.49 25.79 -11.35
C GLN A 112 -39.49 25.72 -12.49
N LYS A 113 -39.12 25.09 -13.62
CA LYS A 113 -40.02 24.90 -14.77
C LYS A 113 -41.25 24.06 -14.41
N GLU A 114 -41.07 23.00 -13.63
CA GLU A 114 -42.20 22.19 -13.15
C GLU A 114 -43.16 23.01 -12.27
N LEU A 115 -42.64 23.86 -11.40
CA LEU A 115 -43.47 24.75 -10.56
C LEU A 115 -44.22 25.78 -11.40
N GLU A 116 -43.56 26.40 -12.38
CA GLU A 116 -44.20 27.34 -13.30
C GLU A 116 -45.32 26.69 -14.10
N ASN A 117 -45.12 25.45 -14.58
CA ASN A 117 -46.16 24.72 -15.29
C ASN A 117 -47.35 24.37 -14.38
N LYS A 118 -47.08 23.93 -13.14
CA LYS A 118 -48.13 23.69 -12.15
C LYS A 118 -48.92 24.96 -11.83
N LEU A 119 -48.26 26.11 -11.73
CA LEU A 119 -48.93 27.39 -11.52
C LEU A 119 -49.84 27.75 -12.69
N LYS A 120 -49.38 27.59 -13.93
CA LYS A 120 -50.20 27.81 -15.13
C LYS A 120 -51.44 26.91 -15.16
N GLU A 121 -51.27 25.62 -14.82
CA GLU A 121 -52.40 24.68 -14.75
C GLU A 121 -53.42 25.10 -13.68
N VAL A 122 -52.97 25.56 -12.52
CA VAL A 122 -53.85 26.08 -11.47
C VAL A 122 -54.60 27.33 -11.94
N GLU A 123 -53.90 28.29 -12.56
CA GLU A 123 -54.52 29.51 -13.10
C GLU A 123 -55.59 29.22 -14.17
N GLU A 124 -55.34 28.24 -15.05
CA GLU A 124 -56.31 27.80 -16.05
C GLU A 124 -57.54 27.15 -15.41
N ASN A 125 -57.35 26.37 -14.35
CA ASN A 125 -58.45 25.75 -13.62
C ASN A 125 -59.26 26.78 -12.83
N ASP A 126 -58.61 27.75 -12.17
CA ASP A 126 -59.29 28.83 -11.44
C ASP A 126 -60.21 29.65 -12.36
N LYS A 127 -59.76 29.96 -13.57
CA LYS A 127 -60.59 30.63 -14.59
C LYS A 127 -61.83 29.81 -14.92
N LYS A 128 -61.68 28.51 -15.20
CA LYS A 128 -62.82 27.61 -15.47
C LYS A 128 -63.82 27.59 -14.32
N TYR A 129 -63.36 27.52 -13.07
CA TYR A 129 -64.25 27.55 -11.90
C TYR A 129 -64.99 28.89 -11.76
N SER A 130 -64.32 30.02 -12.00
CA SER A 130 -64.96 31.34 -11.93
C SER A 130 -66.08 31.52 -12.98
N GLU A 131 -65.93 30.95 -14.18
CA GLU A 131 -66.95 31.04 -15.24
C GLU A 131 -68.19 30.20 -14.90
N THR A 132 -68.00 29.01 -14.32
CA THR A 132 -69.12 28.11 -13.96
C THR A 132 -69.98 28.59 -12.79
N THR A 133 -69.44 29.42 -11.89
CA THR A 133 -70.18 29.93 -10.72
C THR A 133 -71.06 31.14 -11.04
N VAL A 134 -70.80 31.86 -12.14
CA VAL A 134 -71.60 33.02 -12.58
C VAL A 134 -72.88 32.60 -13.33
N GLN A 135 -72.97 31.34 -13.78
CA GLN A 135 -74.10 30.82 -14.58
C GLN A 135 -75.19 30.11 -13.75
N ASN A 136 -75.00 29.93 -12.44
CA ASN A 136 -76.00 29.38 -11.50
C ASN A 136 -76.53 30.48 -10.58
#